data_AF-A0A224YPS0-F1
#
_entry.id   AF-A0A224YPS0-F1
#
_cell.length_a   1.000
_cell.length_b   1.000
_cell.length_c   1.000
_cell.angle_alpha   90.00
_cell.angle_beta   90.00
_cell.angle_gamma   90.00
#
_symmetry.space_group_name_H-M   'P 1'
#
loop_
_entity.id
_entity.type
_entity.pdbx_description
1 polymer ?
#
loop_
_entity_poly.entity_id
_entity_poly.type
_entity_poly.pdbx_seq_one_letter_code
_entity_poly.pdbx_strand_id
1 'polypeptide(L)'
;MKITTLFFIYFLLINFYFVVLSNVIRNTILPANSEEAPSQNVTTGYRRPFYVIGHMVNSLEEVDDFIENGANALEVDIEFASNGTVLGTFHGAPCDCFRGCFKRETIADYLEYIRDGTSFADSRYKGKVILLVLDLKTSKLRSLAKKESRPDSGDETLEAPMGRCATAVHGERLAVHRLRERQERHQGRFKIFQEGRN
;
A
#
# COMPACT_ATOMS: atom_id res chain seq x y z
N MET A 1 -26.74 -36.09 35.56
CA MET A 1 -26.88 -35.14 34.44
C MET A 1 -25.78 -35.47 33.43
N LYS A 2 -26.10 -35.75 32.15
CA LYS A 2 -25.11 -36.19 31.16
C LYS A 2 -24.24 -35.00 30.74
N ILE A 3 -22.94 -35.21 30.55
CA ILE A 3 -21.97 -34.17 30.12
C ILE A 3 -22.44 -33.44 28.87
N THR A 4 -23.11 -34.13 27.94
CA THR A 4 -23.71 -33.54 26.74
C THR A 4 -24.79 -32.51 27.04
N THR A 5 -25.57 -32.71 28.11
CA THR A 5 -26.58 -31.75 28.57
C THR A 5 -25.92 -30.49 29.13
N LEU A 6 -24.77 -30.61 29.81
CA LEU A 6 -24.00 -29.46 30.29
C LEU A 6 -23.44 -28.62 29.15
N PHE A 7 -22.86 -29.24 28.12
CA PHE A 7 -22.36 -28.53 26.95
C PHE A 7 -23.48 -27.81 26.20
N PHE A 8 -24.64 -28.44 26.06
CA PHE A 8 -25.78 -27.82 25.40
C PHE A 8 -26.31 -26.61 26.17
N ILE A 9 -26.44 -26.72 27.50
CA ILE A 9 -26.84 -25.60 28.36
C ILE A 9 -25.80 -24.47 28.29
N TYR A 10 -24.51 -24.80 28.36
CA TYR A 10 -23.43 -23.81 28.26
C TYR A 10 -23.44 -23.06 26.93
N PHE A 11 -23.65 -23.77 25.82
CA PHE A 11 -23.77 -23.16 24.50
C PHE A 11 -24.96 -22.20 24.42
N LEU A 12 -26.13 -22.59 24.96
CA LEU A 12 -27.31 -21.71 25.00
C LEU A 12 -27.06 -20.45 25.83
N LEU A 13 -26.38 -20.57 26.98
CA LEU A 13 -26.06 -19.43 27.84
C LEU A 13 -25.09 -18.46 27.17
N ILE A 14 -24.08 -18.96 26.44
CA ILE A 14 -23.16 -18.10 25.67
C ILE A 14 -23.90 -17.32 24.60
N ASN A 15 -24.71 -17.99 23.78
CA ASN A 15 -25.45 -17.33 22.71
C ASN A 15 -26.44 -16.30 23.26
N PHE A 16 -27.12 -16.63 24.36
CA PHE A 16 -28.01 -15.69 25.05
C PHE A 16 -27.24 -14.47 25.57
N TYR A 17 -26.06 -14.68 26.18
CA TYR A 17 -25.19 -13.59 26.63
C TYR A 17 -24.77 -12.68 25.47
N PHE A 18 -24.39 -13.23 24.32
CA PHE A 18 -24.05 -12.44 23.13
C PHE A 18 -25.23 -11.61 22.61
N VAL A 19 -26.45 -12.16 22.60
CA VAL A 19 -27.66 -11.44 22.18
C VAL A 19 -27.98 -10.28 23.13
N VAL A 20 -27.92 -10.54 24.45
CA VAL A 20 -28.14 -9.49 25.46
C VAL A 20 -27.06 -8.42 25.37
N LEU A 21 -25.79 -8.79 25.26
CA LEU A 21 -24.67 -7.86 25.14
C LEU A 21 -24.80 -7.01 23.87
N SER A 22 -25.18 -7.60 22.74
CA SER A 22 -25.40 -6.88 21.48
C SER A 22 -26.55 -5.86 21.58
N ASN A 23 -27.63 -6.22 22.27
CA ASN A 23 -28.76 -5.31 22.51
C ASN A 23 -28.40 -4.19 23.49
N VAL A 24 -27.63 -4.50 24.54
CA VAL A 24 -27.12 -3.47 25.46
C VAL A 24 -26.23 -2.49 24.70
N ILE A 25 -25.23 -2.98 23.95
CA ILE A 25 -24.34 -2.13 23.14
C ILE A 25 -25.15 -1.25 22.18
N ARG A 26 -26.15 -1.80 21.49
CA ARG A 26 -27.02 -1.05 20.59
C ARG A 26 -27.80 0.06 21.30
N ASN A 27 -28.21 -0.16 22.55
CA ASN A 27 -29.05 0.78 23.29
C ASN A 27 -28.27 1.78 24.16
N THR A 28 -27.03 1.48 24.55
CA THR A 28 -26.21 2.38 25.39
C THR A 28 -25.08 3.07 24.64
N ILE A 29 -24.51 2.45 23.61
CA ILE A 29 -23.30 2.97 22.93
C ILE A 29 -23.64 3.63 21.60
N LEU A 30 -24.72 3.21 20.93
CA LEU A 30 -25.24 3.92 19.76
C LEU A 30 -26.37 4.83 20.22
N PRO A 31 -26.16 6.15 20.35
CA PRO A 31 -27.29 7.05 20.54
C PRO A 31 -28.22 6.91 19.33
N ALA A 32 -29.42 6.38 19.59
CA ALA A 32 -30.56 6.47 18.70
C ALA A 32 -31.05 7.92 18.69
N ASN A 33 -30.22 8.83 18.19
CA ASN A 33 -30.47 10.23 17.93
C ASN A 33 -29.27 10.74 17.12
N SER A 34 -29.12 10.30 15.88
CA SER A 34 -28.62 11.24 14.88
C SER A 34 -29.77 12.20 14.62
N GLU A 35 -29.83 13.27 15.43
CA GLU A 35 -30.46 14.50 14.97
C GLU A 35 -29.96 14.72 13.54
N GLU A 36 -30.90 14.87 12.60
CA GLU A 36 -30.59 15.31 11.25
C GLU A 36 -29.67 16.52 11.37
N ALA A 37 -28.38 16.29 11.12
CA ALA A 37 -27.41 17.37 11.04
C ALA A 37 -28.02 18.39 10.08
N PRO A 38 -28.09 19.68 10.46
CA PRO A 38 -28.71 20.69 9.63
C PRO A 38 -28.08 20.55 8.26
N SER A 39 -28.93 20.37 7.24
CA SER A 39 -28.62 20.35 5.82
C SER A 39 -27.52 21.38 5.56
N GLN A 40 -26.28 20.93 5.67
CA GLN A 40 -25.16 21.76 5.32
C GLN A 40 -25.30 21.82 3.82
N ASN A 41 -25.50 23.02 3.30
CA ASN A 41 -25.18 23.32 1.93
C ASN A 41 -23.71 22.93 1.75
N VAL A 42 -23.48 21.65 1.45
CA VAL A 42 -22.20 21.11 1.03
C VAL A 42 -21.99 21.81 -0.28
N THR A 43 -21.35 22.98 -0.22
CA THR A 43 -20.62 23.50 -1.36
C THR A 43 -19.81 22.31 -1.85
N THR A 44 -20.18 21.75 -3.00
CA THR A 44 -19.47 20.64 -3.63
C THR A 44 -18.14 21.17 -4.14
N GLY A 45 -17.30 21.64 -3.22
CA GLY A 45 -15.94 22.05 -3.50
C GLY A 45 -15.19 20.81 -3.95
N TYR A 46 -14.48 20.94 -5.06
CA TYR A 46 -13.59 19.90 -5.54
C TYR A 46 -12.65 19.47 -4.42
N ARG A 47 -12.80 18.23 -3.93
CA ARG A 47 -11.89 17.65 -2.94
C ARG A 47 -10.57 17.34 -3.64
N ARG A 48 -9.44 17.68 -3.00
CA ARG A 48 -8.11 17.32 -3.51
C ARG A 48 -7.95 15.79 -3.47
N PRO A 49 -7.63 15.13 -4.60
CA PRO A 49 -7.35 13.70 -4.59
C PRO A 49 -6.01 13.41 -3.89
N PHE A 50 -5.93 12.27 -3.22
CA PHE A 50 -4.71 11.80 -2.53
C PHE A 50 -4.39 10.36 -2.92
N TYR A 51 -3.09 10.05 -2.96
CA TYR A 51 -2.58 8.70 -3.10
C TYR A 51 -2.16 8.19 -1.72
N VAL A 52 -2.73 7.06 -1.32
CA VAL A 52 -2.32 6.28 -0.15
C VAL A 52 -1.41 5.18 -0.67
N ILE A 53 -0.11 5.41 -0.59
CA ILE A 53 0.92 4.56 -1.18
C ILE A 53 1.36 3.53 -0.13
N GLY A 54 1.12 2.25 -0.40
CA GLY A 54 1.73 1.17 0.38
C GLY A 54 3.23 1.13 0.17
N HIS A 55 4.01 1.24 1.24
CA HIS A 55 5.48 1.27 1.20
C HIS A 55 6.08 -0.13 1.26
N MET A 56 7.10 -0.39 0.44
CA MET A 56 7.91 -1.61 0.42
C MET A 56 7.06 -2.87 0.15
N VAL A 57 6.18 -2.82 -0.86
CA VAL A 57 5.25 -3.89 -1.21
C VAL A 57 5.96 -4.82 -2.20
N ASN A 58 6.75 -5.75 -1.70
CA ASN A 58 7.67 -6.55 -2.52
C ASN A 58 7.21 -7.99 -2.76
N SER A 59 6.04 -8.39 -2.23
CA SER A 59 5.46 -9.71 -2.42
C SER A 59 3.99 -9.68 -2.81
N LEU A 60 3.51 -10.78 -3.42
CA LEU A 60 2.10 -10.88 -3.84
C LEU A 60 1.14 -10.84 -2.65
N GLU A 61 1.54 -11.41 -1.52
CA GLU A 61 0.80 -11.34 -0.25
C GLU A 61 0.70 -9.88 0.25
N GLU A 62 1.80 -9.12 0.20
CA GLU A 62 1.76 -7.71 0.60
C GLU A 62 0.90 -6.86 -0.34
N VAL A 63 0.82 -7.20 -1.63
CA VAL A 63 -0.11 -6.52 -2.56
C VAL A 63 -1.55 -6.65 -2.03
N ASP A 64 -1.95 -7.85 -1.62
CA ASP A 64 -3.28 -8.10 -1.06
C ASP A 64 -3.49 -7.30 0.22
N ASP A 65 -2.59 -7.47 1.18
CA ASP A 65 -2.68 -6.85 2.50
C ASP A 65 -2.83 -5.33 2.38
N PHE A 66 -1.99 -4.67 1.59
CA PHE A 66 -2.02 -3.21 1.47
C PHE A 66 -3.29 -2.69 0.80
N ILE A 67 -3.76 -3.37 -0.25
CA ILE A 67 -4.99 -2.98 -0.95
C ILE A 67 -6.22 -3.21 -0.07
N GLU A 68 -6.28 -4.33 0.66
CA GLU A 68 -7.35 -4.63 1.60
C GLU A 68 -7.41 -3.63 2.76
N ASN A 69 -6.26 -3.10 3.18
CA ASN A 69 -6.16 -2.04 4.18
C ASN A 69 -6.33 -0.61 3.60
N GLY A 70 -6.69 -0.47 2.33
CA GLY A 70 -7.14 0.80 1.75
C GLY A 70 -6.07 1.58 0.96
N ALA A 71 -4.92 0.99 0.66
CA ALA A 71 -3.97 1.59 -0.26
C ALA A 71 -4.58 1.70 -1.67
N ASN A 72 -4.37 2.85 -2.33
CA ASN A 72 -4.79 3.06 -3.72
C ASN A 72 -3.61 3.20 -4.70
N ALA A 73 -2.40 3.10 -4.15
CA ALA A 73 -1.15 3.08 -4.86
C ALA A 73 -0.18 2.16 -4.10
N LEU A 74 0.80 1.60 -4.80
CA LEU A 74 1.81 0.73 -4.21
C LEU A 74 3.20 1.21 -4.64
N GLU A 75 4.16 1.13 -3.74
CA GLU A 75 5.58 1.30 -4.03
C GLU A 75 6.28 -0.05 -3.89
N VAL A 76 7.14 -0.36 -4.86
CA VAL A 76 7.86 -1.63 -4.96
C VAL A 76 9.32 -1.40 -5.32
N ASP A 77 10.21 -2.08 -4.61
CA ASP A 77 11.66 -1.99 -4.78
C ASP A 77 12.12 -2.92 -5.90
N ILE A 78 12.75 -2.38 -6.94
CA ILE A 78 13.30 -3.17 -8.03
C ILE A 78 14.79 -3.41 -7.80
N GLU A 79 15.17 -4.67 -7.57
CA GLU A 79 16.56 -5.07 -7.42
C GLU A 79 17.21 -5.33 -8.77
N PHE A 80 18.45 -4.85 -8.90
CA PHE A 80 19.30 -5.10 -10.06
C PHE A 80 20.56 -5.85 -9.68
N ALA A 81 21.01 -6.74 -10.56
CA ALA A 81 22.37 -7.24 -10.59
C ALA A 81 23.33 -6.14 -11.07
N SER A 82 24.62 -6.31 -10.78
CA SER A 82 25.65 -5.29 -11.11
C SER A 82 25.78 -4.94 -12.60
N ASN A 83 25.30 -5.82 -13.48
CA ASN A 83 25.28 -5.66 -14.93
C ASN A 83 24.00 -4.99 -15.46
N GLY A 84 23.08 -4.56 -14.59
CA GLY A 84 21.79 -3.97 -14.99
C GLY A 84 20.66 -4.96 -15.20
N THR A 85 20.88 -6.27 -15.03
CA THR A 85 19.79 -7.25 -15.10
C THR A 85 18.84 -7.07 -13.91
N VAL A 86 17.54 -6.93 -14.18
CA VAL A 86 16.50 -6.93 -13.15
C VAL A 86 16.43 -8.32 -12.53
N LEU A 87 16.58 -8.40 -11.21
CA LEU A 87 16.49 -9.65 -10.46
C LEU A 87 15.06 -9.92 -9.98
N GLY A 88 14.34 -8.88 -9.59
CA GLY A 88 12.99 -9.01 -9.04
C GLY A 88 12.64 -7.87 -8.11
N THR A 89 11.66 -8.11 -7.25
CA THR A 89 11.24 -7.18 -6.20
C THR A 89 11.98 -7.50 -4.90
N PHE A 90 12.78 -6.60 -4.36
CA PHE A 90 13.51 -6.85 -3.11
C PHE A 90 14.11 -5.57 -2.52
N HIS A 91 13.86 -5.35 -1.23
CA HIS A 91 14.47 -4.27 -0.46
C HIS A 91 15.81 -4.71 0.19
N GLY A 92 15.76 -5.73 1.05
CA GLY A 92 16.87 -6.13 1.90
C GLY A 92 17.02 -5.28 3.17
N ALA A 93 18.02 -5.58 4.00
CA ALA A 93 18.28 -4.82 5.23
C ALA A 93 19.31 -3.70 4.99
N PRO A 94 19.22 -2.57 5.73
CA PRO A 94 18.18 -2.22 6.72
C PRO A 94 16.86 -1.77 6.06
N CYS A 95 15.73 -1.94 6.74
CA CYS A 95 14.43 -1.41 6.30
C CYS A 95 13.66 -0.75 7.46
N ASP A 96 12.43 -0.32 7.20
CA ASP A 96 11.51 0.25 8.19
C ASP A 96 11.35 -0.67 9.41
N CYS A 97 11.22 -0.05 10.58
CA CYS A 97 11.08 -0.78 11.83
C CYS A 97 9.87 -1.74 11.82
N PHE A 98 10.08 -2.95 12.33
CA PHE A 98 9.06 -4.01 12.45
C PHE A 98 8.45 -4.51 11.13
N ARG A 99 9.09 -4.23 9.99
CA ARG A 99 8.74 -4.80 8.69
C ARG A 99 9.63 -5.99 8.33
N GLY A 100 9.05 -6.97 7.64
CA GLY A 100 9.81 -8.05 7.02
C GLY A 100 10.55 -7.56 5.77
N CYS A 101 11.85 -7.27 5.88
CA CYS A 101 12.63 -6.66 4.79
C CYS A 101 12.97 -7.60 3.62
N PHE A 102 12.70 -8.90 3.78
CA PHE A 102 13.29 -9.94 2.92
C PHE A 102 12.30 -10.63 1.97
N LYS A 103 11.03 -10.21 1.99
CA LYS A 103 10.03 -10.66 1.03
C LYS A 103 10.44 -10.23 -0.39
N ARG A 104 10.15 -11.07 -1.38
CA ARG A 104 10.58 -10.90 -2.77
C ARG A 104 9.71 -11.67 -3.74
N GLU A 105 9.71 -11.25 -4.99
CA GLU A 105 9.10 -11.94 -6.13
C GLU A 105 9.95 -11.77 -7.38
N THR A 106 9.70 -12.60 -8.40
CA THR A 106 10.20 -12.28 -9.73
C THR A 106 9.45 -11.06 -10.27
N ILE A 107 10.13 -10.24 -11.09
CA ILE A 107 9.49 -9.06 -11.67
C ILE A 107 8.33 -9.44 -12.60
N ALA A 108 8.42 -10.61 -13.26
CA ALA A 108 7.38 -11.11 -14.15
C ALA A 108 6.12 -11.46 -13.36
N ASP A 109 6.26 -12.28 -12.31
CA ASP A 109 5.13 -12.70 -11.47
C ASP A 109 4.46 -11.49 -10.79
N TYR A 110 5.25 -10.55 -10.29
CA TYR A 110 4.73 -9.35 -9.64
C TYR A 110 3.90 -8.47 -10.60
N LEU A 111 4.44 -8.18 -11.78
CA LEU A 111 3.73 -7.35 -12.76
C LEU A 111 2.52 -8.07 -13.38
N GLU A 112 2.61 -9.38 -13.59
CA GLU A 112 1.48 -10.20 -14.05
C GLU A 112 0.35 -10.20 -13.01
N TYR A 113 0.67 -10.36 -11.74
CA TYR A 113 -0.30 -10.32 -10.65
C TYR A 113 -1.03 -8.97 -10.55
N ILE A 114 -0.29 -7.86 -10.63
CA ILE A 114 -0.87 -6.50 -10.66
C ILE A 114 -1.75 -6.30 -11.91
N ARG A 115 -1.28 -6.77 -13.08
CA ARG A 115 -2.04 -6.67 -14.34
C ARG A 115 -3.37 -7.41 -14.21
N ASP A 116 -3.33 -8.67 -13.78
CA ASP A 116 -4.51 -9.51 -13.68
C ASP A 116 -5.49 -8.99 -12.63
N GLY A 117 -4.97 -8.43 -11.54
CA GLY A 117 -5.76 -7.80 -10.48
C GLY A 117 -6.39 -6.45 -10.84
N THR A 118 -5.95 -5.76 -11.90
CA THR A 118 -6.43 -4.40 -12.23
C THR A 118 -7.09 -4.27 -13.61
N SER A 119 -6.82 -5.18 -14.55
CA SER A 119 -7.16 -4.99 -15.97
C SER A 119 -8.62 -5.33 -16.30
N PHE A 120 -9.17 -6.40 -15.73
CA PHE A 120 -10.50 -6.90 -16.08
C PHE A 120 -11.62 -6.20 -15.31
N ALA A 121 -12.85 -6.21 -15.86
CA ALA A 121 -14.01 -5.60 -15.21
C ALA A 121 -14.29 -6.20 -13.82
N ASP A 122 -14.13 -7.53 -13.71
CA ASP A 122 -14.37 -8.29 -12.48
C ASP A 122 -13.06 -8.59 -11.71
N SER A 123 -11.99 -7.84 -12.01
CA SER A 123 -10.71 -8.03 -11.33
C SER A 123 -10.76 -7.57 -9.86
N ARG A 124 -10.07 -8.30 -9.00
CA ARG A 124 -10.06 -8.14 -7.54
C ARG A 124 -9.66 -6.75 -7.03
N TYR A 125 -8.90 -5.99 -7.80
CA TYR A 125 -8.46 -4.62 -7.47
C TYR A 125 -9.03 -3.56 -8.41
N LYS A 126 -10.07 -3.89 -9.19
CA LYS A 126 -10.70 -2.92 -10.08
C LYS A 126 -11.13 -1.67 -9.32
N GLY A 127 -10.62 -0.51 -9.73
CA GLY A 127 -10.93 0.78 -9.10
C GLY A 127 -10.29 0.99 -7.72
N LYS A 128 -9.49 0.04 -7.21
CA LYS A 128 -8.76 0.18 -5.94
C LYS A 128 -7.35 0.73 -6.17
N VAL A 129 -6.57 0.10 -7.04
CA VAL A 129 -5.19 0.53 -7.35
C VAL A 129 -5.14 1.29 -8.66
N ILE A 130 -4.54 2.48 -8.63
CA ILE A 130 -4.46 3.38 -9.80
C ILE A 130 -3.02 3.77 -10.17
N LEU A 131 -2.07 3.56 -9.26
CA LEU A 131 -0.67 3.95 -9.39
C LEU A 131 0.26 2.87 -8.83
N LEU A 132 1.30 2.54 -9.59
CA LEU A 132 2.43 1.75 -9.13
C LEU A 132 3.70 2.61 -9.21
N VAL A 133 4.41 2.74 -8.10
CA VAL A 133 5.69 3.44 -7.97
C VAL A 133 6.80 2.39 -7.95
N LEU A 134 7.74 2.50 -8.88
CA LEU A 134 8.91 1.63 -8.94
C LEU A 134 10.10 2.36 -8.33
N ASP A 135 10.58 1.90 -7.16
CA ASP A 135 11.84 2.36 -6.56
C ASP A 135 13.00 1.55 -7.14
N LEU A 136 13.72 2.15 -8.09
CA LEU A 136 14.80 1.48 -8.80
C LEU A 136 16.09 1.52 -7.97
N LYS A 137 16.49 0.37 -7.40
CA LYS A 137 17.71 0.24 -6.58
C LYS A 137 18.98 0.21 -7.43
N THR A 138 19.34 1.39 -7.94
CA THR A 138 20.48 1.56 -8.86
C THR A 138 21.85 1.61 -8.17
N SER A 139 21.91 1.58 -6.84
CA SER A 139 23.17 1.66 -6.07
C SER A 139 24.16 0.52 -6.37
N LYS A 140 23.66 -0.66 -6.75
CA LYS A 140 24.48 -1.82 -7.13
C LYS A 140 24.95 -1.79 -8.59
N LEU A 141 24.48 -0.84 -9.39
CA LEU A 141 24.82 -0.76 -10.81
C LEU A 141 26.22 -0.19 -11.00
N ARG A 142 27.00 -0.82 -11.89
CA ARG A 142 28.25 -0.21 -12.39
C ARG A 142 27.92 1.09 -13.12
N SER A 143 28.83 2.07 -13.09
CA SER A 143 28.63 3.41 -13.66
C SER A 143 28.11 3.42 -15.10
N LEU A 144 28.56 2.49 -15.94
CA LEU A 144 28.08 2.33 -17.32
C LEU A 144 26.62 1.82 -17.38
N ALA A 145 26.28 0.83 -16.55
CA ALA A 145 24.91 0.32 -16.45
C ALA A 145 23.95 1.35 -15.82
N LYS A 146 24.44 2.17 -14.87
CA LYS A 146 23.67 3.27 -14.25
C LYS A 146 23.22 4.30 -15.30
N LYS A 147 24.03 4.54 -16.34
CA LYS A 147 23.69 5.47 -17.43
C LYS A 147 22.63 4.91 -18.39
N GLU A 148 22.62 3.59 -18.57
CA GLU A 148 21.65 2.89 -19.42
C GLU A 148 20.31 2.65 -18.70
N SER A 149 20.34 2.52 -17.37
CA SER A 149 19.15 2.38 -16.52
C SER A 149 18.49 3.70 -16.09
N ARG A 150 19.14 4.85 -16.30
CA ARG A 150 18.72 6.16 -15.76
C ARG A 150 18.37 7.13 -16.91
N PRO A 151 17.17 7.74 -16.93
CA PRO A 151 16.94 8.95 -17.71
C PRO A 151 17.73 10.10 -17.06
N ASP A 152 18.54 10.78 -17.86
CA ASP A 152 19.56 11.79 -17.53
C ASP A 152 19.22 12.70 -16.31
N SER A 153 19.88 12.50 -15.17
CA SER A 153 19.92 13.44 -14.02
C SER A 153 21.04 13.09 -13.03
N GLY A 154 21.66 14.15 -12.47
CA GLY A 154 22.92 14.16 -11.70
C GLY A 154 22.90 13.41 -10.36
N ASP A 155 24.06 13.41 -9.71
CA ASP A 155 24.47 12.47 -8.65
C ASP A 155 24.58 13.18 -7.29
N GLU A 156 23.86 12.70 -6.25
CA GLU A 156 24.21 12.96 -4.86
C GLU A 156 23.94 11.69 -4.02
N THR A 157 24.94 11.22 -3.27
CA THR A 157 24.86 9.97 -2.51
C THR A 157 24.76 10.28 -1.02
N LEU A 158 23.69 9.84 -0.36
CA LEU A 158 23.59 9.82 1.11
C LEU A 158 23.40 8.37 1.58
N GLU A 159 24.47 7.75 2.08
CA GLU A 159 24.38 6.47 2.77
C GLU A 159 23.95 6.66 4.23
N ALA A 160 22.90 5.95 4.65
CA ALA A 160 22.50 5.87 6.05
C ALA A 160 23.36 4.81 6.79
N PRO A 161 23.81 5.07 8.03
CA PRO A 161 24.67 4.15 8.76
C PRO A 161 23.97 2.84 9.11
N MET A 162 24.66 1.72 8.85
CA MET A 162 24.23 0.37 9.21
C MET A 162 23.93 0.25 10.72
N GLY A 163 22.79 -0.36 11.07
CA GLY A 163 22.50 -0.82 12.44
C GLY A 163 21.28 -0.20 13.15
N ARG A 164 20.51 0.68 12.49
CA ARG A 164 19.22 1.16 12.99
C ARG A 164 18.14 0.96 11.94
N CYS A 165 16.96 0.46 12.33
CA CYS A 165 15.82 0.47 11.43
C CYS A 165 15.46 1.92 11.11
N ALA A 166 15.12 2.19 9.86
CA ALA A 166 14.76 3.54 9.45
C ALA A 166 13.40 3.90 10.07
N THR A 167 13.32 5.02 10.76
CA THR A 167 12.03 5.63 11.11
C THR A 167 11.51 6.34 9.87
N ALA A 168 10.30 6.01 9.41
CA ALA A 168 9.67 6.44 8.16
C ALA A 168 9.34 7.96 8.05
N VAL A 169 10.09 8.84 8.72
CA VAL A 169 9.80 10.27 8.83
C VAL A 169 11.01 11.07 8.36
N HIS A 170 11.30 11.11 7.05
CA HIS A 170 12.05 12.21 6.40
C HIS A 170 12.00 12.05 4.87
N GLY A 171 10.91 12.53 4.25
CA GLY A 171 10.79 12.54 2.78
C GLY A 171 9.71 13.45 2.19
N GLU A 172 8.93 14.17 2.99
CA GLU A 172 7.69 14.82 2.52
C GLU A 172 7.83 16.14 1.76
N ARG A 173 9.04 16.65 1.46
CA ARG A 173 9.18 18.02 0.92
C ARG A 173 9.41 18.18 -0.59
N LEU A 174 9.67 17.13 -1.36
CA LEU A 174 10.10 17.32 -2.76
C LEU A 174 9.13 16.84 -3.85
N ALA A 175 8.13 16.01 -3.52
CA ALA A 175 7.21 15.44 -4.52
C ALA A 175 6.08 16.41 -4.97
N VAL A 176 5.76 17.43 -4.16
CA VAL A 176 4.56 18.26 -4.38
C VAL A 176 4.71 19.22 -5.57
N HIS A 177 5.93 19.63 -5.94
CA HIS A 177 6.13 20.69 -6.94
C HIS A 177 6.10 20.19 -8.40
N ARG A 178 6.33 18.88 -8.66
CA ARG A 178 6.36 18.33 -10.04
C ARG A 178 5.06 17.70 -10.52
N LEU A 179 4.06 17.55 -9.66
CA LEU A 179 2.76 16.96 -10.01
C LEU A 179 1.78 17.95 -10.68
N ARG A 180 2.10 19.26 -10.70
CA ARG A 180 1.18 20.31 -11.15
C ARG A 180 0.94 20.35 -12.67
N GLU A 181 1.83 19.82 -13.50
CA GLU A 181 1.76 20.02 -14.96
C GLU A 181 1.21 18.83 -15.78
N ARG A 182 0.94 17.67 -15.17
CA ARG A 182 0.48 16.46 -15.90
C ARG A 182 -0.93 15.97 -15.57
N GLN A 183 -1.68 16.68 -14.72
CA GLN A 183 -2.97 16.19 -14.21
C GLN A 183 -4.19 16.39 -15.14
N GLU A 184 -4.09 17.13 -16.25
CA GLU A 184 -5.28 17.53 -17.02
C GLU A 184 -5.76 16.58 -18.12
N ARG A 185 -5.13 15.41 -18.34
CA ARG A 185 -5.67 14.43 -19.31
C ARG A 185 -5.64 13.01 -18.76
N HIS A 186 -6.77 12.33 -18.90
CA HIS A 186 -7.00 10.88 -18.75
C HIS A 186 -7.47 10.39 -17.37
N GLN A 187 -8.79 10.38 -17.20
CA GLN A 187 -9.50 9.50 -16.27
C GLN A 187 -9.44 8.05 -16.80
N GLY A 188 -9.02 7.10 -15.95
CA GLY A 188 -9.24 5.66 -16.19
C GLY A 188 -8.05 4.79 -16.61
N ARG A 189 -6.81 5.30 -16.65
CA ARG A 189 -5.63 4.50 -17.04
C ARG A 189 -4.71 4.28 -15.84
N PHE A 190 -4.35 3.02 -15.57
CA PHE A 190 -3.29 2.63 -14.63
C PHE A 190 -1.98 3.35 -15.02
N LYS A 191 -1.34 4.02 -14.06
CA LYS A 191 -0.10 4.76 -14.27
C LYS A 191 1.05 4.05 -13.57
N ILE A 192 2.15 3.87 -14.29
CA ILE A 192 3.43 3.46 -13.70
C ILE A 192 4.27 4.73 -13.55
N PHE A 193 4.72 5.02 -12.35
CA PHE A 193 5.65 6.10 -12.03
C PHE A 193 6.99 5.49 -11.60
N GLN A 194 8.09 6.02 -12.11
CA GLN A 194 9.43 5.62 -11.69
C GLN A 194 9.97 6.73 -10.78
N GLU A 195 10.27 6.38 -9.54
CA GLU A 195 10.94 7.29 -8.61
C GLU A 195 12.41 6.90 -8.54
N GLY A 196 13.22 7.60 -9.35
CA GLY A 196 14.65 7.62 -9.13
C GLY A 196 14.94 8.57 -7.98
N ARG A 197 15.31 8.06 -6.81
CA ARG A 197 15.83 8.91 -5.73
C ARG A 197 17.13 9.54 -6.21
N ASN A 198 17.18 10.88 -6.15
CA ASN A 198 18.32 11.71 -6.52
C ASN A 198 19.44 11.57 -5.51
#